data_AF-A0A379YN65-F1
#
_entry.id   AF-A0A379YN65-F1
#
_cell.length_a   1.000
_cell.length_b   1.000
_cell.length_c   1.000
_cell.angle_alpha   90.00
_cell.angle_beta   90.00
_cell.angle_gamma   90.00
#
_symmetry.space_group_name_H-M   'P 1'
#
loop_
_entity.id
_entity.type
_entity.pdbx_description
1 polymer ?
#
loop_
_entity_poly.entity_id
_entity_poly.type
_entity_poly.pdbx_seq_one_letter_code
_entity_poly.pdbx_strand_id
1 'polypeptide(L)' 'MMTVLVGDVPAPRQTRLILLGRLYWQRYLTRQSLLLLDDEQLADVGLTRTQAWREGRKPFWRG' A
#
# COMPACT_ATOMS: atom_id res chain seq x y z
N MET A 1 -43.28 13.76 12.56
CA MET A 1 -43.56 13.24 11.20
C MET A 1 -42.63 13.97 10.24
N MET A 2 -41.37 13.52 10.15
CA MET A 2 -40.77 12.79 9.00
C MET A 2 -40.88 13.59 7.69
N THR A 3 -39.79 14.13 7.14
CA THR A 3 -38.84 13.31 6.36
C THR A 3 -37.59 14.15 6.06
N VAL A 4 -36.44 13.74 6.59
CA VAL A 4 -35.15 14.19 6.06
C VAL A 4 -34.95 13.43 4.76
N LEU A 5 -34.92 14.16 3.64
CA LEU A 5 -34.49 13.64 2.36
C LEU A 5 -33.02 13.25 2.49
N VAL A 6 -32.76 11.98 2.82
CA VAL A 6 -31.45 11.36 2.64
C VAL A 6 -31.26 11.28 1.13
N GLY A 7 -30.68 12.33 0.56
CA GLY A 7 -30.19 12.31 -0.80
C GLY A 7 -29.21 11.15 -0.91
N ASP A 8 -29.52 10.22 -1.79
CA ASP A 8 -28.60 9.19 -2.25
C ASP A 8 -27.40 9.94 -2.85
N VAL A 9 -26.33 10.12 -2.07
CA VAL A 9 -25.09 10.73 -2.55
C VAL A 9 -24.49 9.67 -3.48
N PRO A 10 -24.51 9.85 -4.81
CA PRO A 10 -23.94 8.84 -5.68
C PRO A 10 -22.43 8.84 -5.42
N ALA A 11 -21.93 7.75 -4.85
CA ALA A 11 -20.50 7.57 -4.66
C ALA A 11 -19.82 7.79 -6.02
N PRO A 12 -18.88 8.76 -6.14
CA PRO A 12 -18.35 9.12 -7.43
C PRO A 12 -17.59 7.94 -8.03
N ARG A 13 -17.80 7.70 -9.33
CA ARG A 13 -17.19 6.61 -10.12
C ARG A 13 -15.64 6.60 -10.07
N GLN A 14 -15.03 7.69 -9.58
CA GLN A 14 -13.59 7.88 -9.35
C GLN A 14 -13.03 7.16 -8.12
N THR A 15 -13.88 6.69 -7.21
CA THR A 15 -13.47 6.08 -5.93
C THR A 15 -12.51 4.91 -6.11
N ARG A 16 -12.68 4.12 -7.18
CA ARG A 16 -11.84 2.94 -7.43
C ARG A 16 -10.39 3.29 -7.76
N LEU A 17 -10.14 4.33 -8.56
CA LEU A 17 -8.78 4.73 -8.93
C LEU A 17 -8.03 5.29 -7.72
N ILE A 18 -8.71 6.06 -6.87
CA ILE A 18 -8.16 6.62 -5.63
C ILE A 18 -7.79 5.48 -4.66
N LEU A 19 -8.70 4.52 -4.46
CA LEU A 19 -8.46 3.37 -3.60
C LEU A 19 -7.31 2.51 -4.10
N LEU A 20 -7.28 2.21 -5.40
CA LEU A 20 -6.19 1.46 -6.01
C LEU A 20 -4.85 2.21 -5.89
N GLY A 21 -4.83 3.51 -6.21
CA GLY A 21 -3.65 4.35 -6.06
C GLY A 21 -3.10 4.35 -4.63
N ARG A 22 -3.98 4.43 -3.63
CA ARG A 22 -3.60 4.35 -2.21
C ARG A 22 -2.99 2.99 -1.84
N LEU A 23 -3.59 1.89 -2.30
CA LEU A 23 -3.07 0.54 -2.07
C LEU A 23 -1.70 0.33 -2.73
N TYR A 24 -1.51 0.86 -3.95
CA TYR A 24 -0.22 0.82 -4.64
C TYR A 24 0.83 1.64 -3.90
N TRP A 25 0.48 2.85 -3.45
CA TRP A 25 1.38 3.71 -2.69
C TRP A 25 1.81 3.07 -1.37
N GLN A 26 0.87 2.47 -0.62
CA GLN A 26 1.20 1.73 0.60
C GLN A 26 2.16 0.58 0.34
N ARG A 27 1.90 -0.26 -0.68
CA ARG A 27 2.81 -1.35 -1.05
C ARG A 27 4.20 -0.86 -1.43
N TYR A 28 4.27 0.26 -2.17
CA TYR A 28 5.54 0.86 -2.56
C TYR A 28 6.34 1.32 -1.32
N LEU A 29 5.70 2.06 -0.41
CA LEU A 29 6.35 2.52 0.82
C LEU A 29 6.82 1.36 1.70
N THR A 30 6.01 0.31 1.86
CA THR A 30 6.41 -0.89 2.63
C THR A 30 7.59 -1.63 1.98
N ARG A 31 7.66 -1.67 0.64
CA ARG A 31 8.82 -2.25 -0.05
C ARG A 31 10.07 -1.40 0.10
N GLN A 32 9.93 -0.08 0.08
CA GLN A 32 11.04 0.83 0.33
C GLN A 32 11.53 0.76 1.78
N SER A 33 10.64 0.56 2.75
CA SER A 33 11.06 0.43 4.14
C SER A 33 11.99 -0.76 4.37
N LEU A 34 11.83 -1.85 3.63
CA LEU A 34 12.77 -2.99 3.68
C LEU A 34 14.21 -2.62 3.29
N LEU A 35 14.41 -1.60 2.45
CA LEU A 35 15.74 -1.13 2.06
C LEU A 35 16.38 -0.24 3.12
N LEU A 36 15.56 0.34 4.01
CA LEU A 36 15.99 1.23 5.09
C LEU A 36 16.29 0.49 6.40
N LEU A 37 15.91 -0.79 6.51
CA LEU A 37 16.17 -1.61 7.68
C LEU A 37 17.62 -2.09 7.74
N ASP A 38 18.14 -2.19 8.96
CA ASP A 38 19.44 -2.80 9.24
C ASP A 38 19.37 -4.33 9.24
N ASP A 39 20.53 -5.00 9.18
CA ASP A 39 20.58 -6.46 9.04
C ASP A 39 19.96 -7.20 10.23
N GLU A 40 20.08 -6.66 11.45
CA GLU A 40 19.43 -7.19 12.65
C GLU A 40 17.90 -7.08 12.56
N GLN A 41 17.39 -5.92 12.13
CA GLN A 41 15.96 -5.70 11.95
C GLN A 41 15.38 -6.55 10.82
N LEU A 42 16.16 -6.79 9.76
CA LEU A 42 15.78 -7.71 8.70
C LEU A 42 15.72 -9.15 9.23
N ALA A 43 16.66 -9.55 10.08
CA ALA A 43 16.67 -10.87 10.71
C ALA A 43 15.45 -11.09 11.61
N ASP A 44 15.01 -10.07 12.34
CA ASP A 44 13.79 -10.12 13.17
C ASP A 44 12.53 -10.42 12.33
N VAL A 45 12.48 -9.93 11.09
CA VAL A 45 11.39 -10.19 10.14
C VAL A 45 11.65 -11.45 9.29
N GLY A 46 12.76 -12.16 9.54
CA GLY A 46 13.14 -13.39 8.84
C GLY A 46 13.60 -13.16 7.40
N LEU A 47 14.08 -11.95 7.07
CA LEU A 47 14.58 -11.58 5.75
C LEU A 47 16.09 -11.41 5.76
N THR A 48 16.72 -11.80 4.65
CA THR A 48 18.13 -11.48 4.39
C THR A 48 18.24 -10.16 3.63
N ARG A 49 19.38 -9.47 3.73
CA ARG A 49 19.66 -8.23 2.98
C ARG A 49 19.39 -8.42 1.48
N THR A 50 19.81 -9.53 0.89
CA THR A 50 19.59 -9.83 -0.53
C THR A 50 18.10 -10.03 -0.88
N GLN A 51 17.28 -10.56 0.03
CA GLN A 51 15.83 -10.66 -0.16
C GLN A 51 15.17 -9.29 -0.04
N ALA A 52 15.56 -8.48 0.95
CA ALA A 52 15.07 -7.11 1.10
C ALA A 52 15.39 -6.26 -0.13
N TRP A 53 16.60 -6.37 -0.69
CA TRP A 53 16.99 -5.72 -1.94
C TRP A 53 16.17 -6.18 -3.15
N ARG A 54 15.92 -7.50 -3.26
CA ARG A 54 15.07 -8.03 -4.33
C ARG A 54 13.64 -7.52 -4.22
N GLU A 55 13.08 -7.50 -3.03
CA GLU A 55 11.70 -7.04 -2.78
C GLU A 55 11.57 -5.53 -2.94
N GLY A 56 12.49 -4.75 -2.40
CA GLY A 56 12.50 -3.29 -2.47
C GLY A 56 12.72 -2.73 -3.88
N ARG A 57 13.44 -3.45 -4.74
CA ARG A 57 13.63 -3.10 -6.16
C ARG A 57 12.53 -3.61 -7.08
N LYS A 58 11.53 -4.36 -6.58
CA LYS A 58 10.42 -4.79 -7.43
C LYS A 58 9.66 -3.57 -7.92
N PRO A 59 9.43 -3.43 -9.23
CA PRO A 59 8.59 -2.38 -9.73
C PRO A 59 7.16 -2.50 -9.17
N PHE A 60 6.49 -1.36 -8.99
CA PHE A 60 5.22 -1.27 -8.27
C PHE A 60 4.07 -2.11 -8.89
N TRP A 61 4.17 -2.45 -10.18
CA TRP A 61 3.19 -3.27 -10.90
C TRP A 61 3.39 -4.79 -10.73
N ARG A 62 4.52 -5.23 -10.16
CA ARG A 62 4.76 -6.65 -9.88
C ARG A 62 4.35 -6.96 -8.43
N GLY A 63 3.19 -7.59 -8.28
CA GLY A 63 2.75 -8.24 -7.03
C GLY A 63 3.71 -9.36 -6.66
#